data_AF-A0A5C5ZAZ8-F1
#
_entry.id   AF-A0A5C5ZAZ8-F1
#
_cell.length_a   1.000
_cell.length_b   1.000
_cell.length_c   1.000
_cell.angle_alpha   90.00
_cell.angle_beta   90.00
_cell.angle_gamma   90.00
#
_symmetry.space_group_name_H-M   'P 1'
#
loop_
_entity.id
_entity.type
_entity.pdbx_description
1 polymer ?
#
loop_
_entity_poly.entity_id
_entity_poly.type
_entity_poly.pdbx_seq_one_letter_code
_entity_poly.pdbx_strand_id
1 'polypeptide(L)'
;MRSTINRSSRLESRFNDRSTPRRTVNAHQASVRTFVALEFELWTMKIICLFLLVSVSLVGCNQAGKDPESAIAVTIDGGPPEFDDQDEFDESHAHPSEGPHGGDLVELGNEKYHAELTHNETGIDVYILNSAATEEVAIKAASLTISLKHDGKVNSFELQANPQTDDPSGKSSRFSTGEPSLPKRLDEGAEGALTVNIDGKSFTGKVAHDHDHDHDHEGHDHD
;
A
#
# COMPACT_ATOMS: atom_id res chain seq x y z
N MET A 1 -42.28 -57.78 0.92
CA MET A 1 -41.85 -59.19 0.84
C MET A 1 -40.97 -59.35 -0.41
N ARG A 2 -39.67 -59.59 -0.21
CA ARG A 2 -38.65 -60.22 -1.09
C ARG A 2 -38.66 -59.94 -2.61
N SER A 3 -37.58 -59.32 -3.11
CA SER A 3 -36.59 -59.99 -3.99
C SER A 3 -35.44 -59.01 -4.35
N THR A 4 -34.24 -59.11 -3.77
CA THR A 4 -33.01 -59.77 -4.28
C THR A 4 -32.60 -59.42 -5.72
N ILE A 5 -31.57 -58.57 -5.88
CA ILE A 5 -30.14 -58.88 -6.20
C ILE A 5 -29.88 -59.26 -7.68
N ASN A 6 -29.32 -58.28 -8.40
CA ASN A 6 -27.98 -58.25 -9.04
C ASN A 6 -27.47 -59.39 -9.95
N ARG A 7 -26.67 -58.94 -10.94
CA ARG A 7 -25.50 -59.57 -11.61
C ARG A 7 -25.73 -60.49 -12.82
N SER A 8 -25.29 -60.00 -13.99
CA SER A 8 -23.97 -60.32 -14.59
C SER A 8 -24.00 -60.65 -16.09
N SER A 9 -22.86 -60.32 -16.72
CA SER A 9 -22.31 -60.80 -17.99
C SER A 9 -22.76 -60.00 -19.24
N ARG A 10 -21.92 -59.66 -20.22
CA ARG A 10 -20.63 -60.23 -20.64
C ARG A 10 -19.98 -59.35 -21.71
N LEU A 11 -18.67 -59.57 -21.93
CA LEU A 11 -17.76 -59.15 -23.02
C LEU A 11 -16.85 -57.97 -22.61
N GLU A 12 -15.61 -58.18 -22.14
CA GLU A 12 -14.42 -58.73 -22.84
C GLU A 12 -14.19 -58.06 -24.21
N SER A 13 -13.01 -57.65 -24.65
CA SER A 13 -11.62 -57.57 -24.16
C SER A 13 -10.83 -56.86 -25.28
N ARG A 14 -9.52 -56.66 -25.08
CA ARG A 14 -8.46 -56.21 -26.02
C ARG A 14 -8.10 -54.73 -25.84
N PHE A 15 -7.03 -54.38 -25.12
CA PHE A 15 -5.62 -54.80 -25.23
C PHE A 15 -5.04 -54.52 -26.63
N ASN A 16 -4.43 -53.34 -26.80
CA ASN A 16 -3.10 -53.14 -27.40
C ASN A 16 -2.74 -51.65 -27.28
N ASP A 17 -1.91 -51.24 -26.33
CA ASP A 17 -0.47 -50.98 -26.53
C ASP A 17 -0.15 -50.23 -27.84
N ARG A 18 0.03 -48.91 -27.69
CA ARG A 18 1.05 -48.16 -28.45
C ARG A 18 1.79 -47.24 -27.50
N SER A 19 2.80 -47.82 -26.88
CA SER A 19 4.10 -47.19 -26.67
C SER A 19 4.52 -46.27 -27.82
N THR A 20 4.88 -45.02 -27.50
CA THR A 20 5.87 -44.11 -28.14
C THR A 20 5.70 -42.69 -27.57
N PRO A 21 6.72 -41.83 -27.59
CA PRO A 21 7.89 -41.88 -26.73
C PRO A 21 7.95 -40.65 -25.79
N ARG A 22 8.59 -40.81 -24.62
CA ARG A 22 9.16 -39.69 -23.84
C ARG A 22 10.11 -38.91 -24.75
N ARG A 23 9.65 -37.76 -25.24
CA ARG A 23 10.52 -36.74 -25.81
C ARG A 23 10.83 -35.73 -24.72
N THR A 24 11.95 -36.01 -24.06
CA THR A 24 12.71 -35.04 -23.28
C THR A 24 12.96 -33.78 -24.09
N VAL A 25 12.52 -32.63 -23.60
CA VAL A 25 13.20 -31.34 -23.81
C VAL A 25 12.87 -30.44 -22.61
N ASN A 26 13.54 -30.71 -21.51
CA ASN A 26 13.97 -29.68 -20.58
C ASN A 26 14.84 -28.70 -21.38
N ALA A 27 14.26 -27.61 -21.87
CA ALA A 27 15.02 -26.55 -22.53
C ALA A 27 14.28 -25.21 -22.51
N HIS A 28 13.60 -24.86 -21.41
CA HIS A 28 13.16 -23.47 -21.15
C HIS A 28 13.16 -23.14 -19.65
N GLN A 29 14.18 -23.63 -18.93
CA GLN A 29 14.44 -23.29 -17.52
C GLN A 29 15.91 -22.89 -17.31
N ALA A 30 16.50 -22.18 -18.29
CA ALA A 30 17.86 -21.64 -18.18
C ALA A 30 18.08 -20.48 -19.18
N SER A 31 17.28 -19.41 -19.09
CA SER A 31 17.61 -18.16 -19.83
C SER A 31 17.01 -16.88 -19.23
N VAL A 32 16.92 -16.80 -17.90
CA VAL A 32 16.68 -15.51 -17.20
C VAL A 32 17.59 -15.32 -15.97
N ARG A 33 18.37 -16.34 -15.60
CA ARG A 33 19.26 -16.32 -14.43
C ARG A 33 20.68 -15.81 -14.71
N THR A 34 20.99 -15.39 -15.93
CA THR A 34 22.33 -14.90 -16.30
C THR A 34 22.36 -13.40 -16.60
N PHE A 35 21.23 -12.70 -16.55
CA PHE A 35 21.21 -11.23 -16.77
C PHE A 35 21.40 -10.41 -15.48
N VAL A 36 21.28 -11.04 -14.30
CA VAL A 36 21.35 -10.35 -12.99
C VAL A 36 22.77 -10.31 -12.39
N ALA A 37 23.73 -11.06 -12.94
CA ALA A 37 25.07 -11.17 -12.34
C ALA A 37 26.15 -10.27 -12.98
N LEU A 38 25.86 -9.54 -14.07
CA LEU A 38 26.86 -8.65 -14.72
C LEU A 38 26.70 -7.15 -14.40
N GLU A 39 25.54 -6.71 -13.92
CA GLU A 39 25.30 -5.30 -13.54
C GLU A 39 25.76 -5.01 -12.09
N PHE A 40 25.90 -6.04 -11.26
CA PHE A 40 26.29 -5.90 -9.86
C PHE A 40 27.80 -5.60 -9.66
N GLU A 41 28.67 -6.12 -10.54
CA GLU A 41 30.13 -5.95 -10.46
C GLU A 41 30.61 -4.56 -10.94
N LEU A 42 29.81 -3.87 -11.76
CA LEU A 42 30.10 -2.50 -12.20
C LEU A 42 29.61 -1.43 -11.21
N TRP A 43 28.62 -1.77 -10.37
CA TRP A 43 28.11 -0.85 -9.36
C TRP A 43 28.98 -0.82 -8.10
N THR A 44 29.52 -1.98 -7.68
CA THR A 44 30.45 -2.07 -6.53
C THR A 44 31.78 -1.36 -6.80
N MET A 45 32.31 -1.42 -8.03
CA MET A 45 33.52 -0.68 -8.45
C MET A 45 33.35 0.85 -8.43
N LYS A 46 32.15 1.37 -8.74
CA LYS A 46 31.85 2.81 -8.67
C LYS A 46 31.73 3.32 -7.23
N ILE A 47 31.16 2.52 -6.33
CA ILE A 47 31.00 2.87 -4.91
C ILE A 47 32.36 2.90 -4.20
N ILE A 48 33.26 1.96 -4.53
CA ILE A 48 34.62 1.92 -3.94
C ILE A 48 35.49 3.10 -4.43
N CYS A 49 35.35 3.54 -5.68
CA CYS A 49 36.09 4.71 -6.19
C CYS A 49 35.60 6.05 -5.59
N LEU A 50 34.32 6.16 -5.24
CA LEU A 50 33.75 7.37 -4.64
C LEU A 50 34.21 7.55 -3.17
N PHE A 51 34.35 6.46 -2.43
CA PHE A 51 34.76 6.50 -1.02
C PHE A 51 36.26 6.75 -0.80
N LEU A 52 37.13 6.47 -1.78
CA LEU A 52 38.58 6.71 -1.66
C LEU A 52 39.01 8.17 -1.89
N LEU A 53 38.12 9.04 -2.40
CA LEU A 53 38.44 10.44 -2.71
C LEU A 53 38.16 11.44 -1.56
N VAL A 54 37.57 11.01 -0.45
CA VAL A 54 37.20 11.88 0.68
C VAL A 54 37.97 11.47 1.94
N SER A 55 39.30 11.60 1.89
CA SER A 55 40.14 11.37 3.08
C SER A 55 41.36 12.29 3.14
N VAL A 56 41.17 13.59 2.93
CA VAL A 56 42.14 14.61 3.37
C VAL A 56 41.40 15.84 3.88
N SER A 57 41.31 15.99 5.21
CA SER A 57 41.61 17.24 5.95
C SER A 57 41.29 17.06 7.44
N LEU A 58 42.32 16.68 8.20
CA LEU A 58 42.38 16.89 9.65
C LEU A 58 43.35 18.04 9.90
N VAL A 59 42.84 19.26 10.20
CA VAL A 59 43.56 20.28 10.99
C VAL A 59 42.52 21.21 11.63
N GLY A 60 42.52 21.31 12.97
CA GLY A 60 41.83 22.38 13.68
C GLY A 60 41.42 22.04 15.12
N CYS A 61 42.37 22.11 16.05
CA CYS A 61 42.08 22.08 17.49
C CYS A 61 41.68 23.46 18.02
N ASN A 62 40.89 23.42 19.11
CA ASN A 62 41.00 24.25 20.32
C ASN A 62 40.14 25.53 20.40
N GLN A 63 39.05 25.48 21.18
CA GLN A 63 39.02 26.18 22.46
C GLN A 63 37.97 25.64 23.43
N ALA A 64 38.38 25.61 24.68
CA ALA A 64 37.68 25.11 25.83
C ALA A 64 36.64 26.10 26.39
N GLY A 65 35.59 25.54 26.98
CA GLY A 65 34.96 26.09 28.18
C GLY A 65 33.57 26.69 27.99
N LYS A 66 32.53 25.91 28.31
CA LYS A 66 31.72 26.04 29.55
C LYS A 66 30.53 25.08 29.48
N ASP A 67 30.54 24.05 30.33
CA ASP A 67 29.34 23.40 30.88
C ASP A 67 29.15 23.93 32.32
N PRO A 68 27.99 23.75 33.01
CA PRO A 68 26.86 22.85 32.71
C PRO A 68 25.46 23.53 32.90
N GLU A 69 24.40 22.71 32.87
CA GLU A 69 22.97 23.01 33.17
C GLU A 69 22.14 23.25 31.88
N SER A 70 21.34 22.31 31.38
CA SER A 70 20.31 21.56 32.09
C SER A 70 20.09 20.20 31.42
N ALA A 71 20.27 19.13 32.19
CA ALA A 71 19.81 17.81 31.82
C ALA A 71 18.30 17.75 32.06
N ILE A 72 17.51 17.90 31.01
CA ILE A 72 16.13 17.42 31.01
C ILE A 72 16.16 16.10 30.24
N ALA A 73 16.20 15.00 30.99
CA ALA A 73 15.86 13.70 30.46
C ALA A 73 14.38 13.76 30.03
N VAL A 74 14.14 13.93 28.74
CA VAL A 74 12.81 13.67 28.17
C VAL A 74 12.69 12.16 28.09
N THR A 75 12.03 11.59 29.09
CA THR A 75 11.34 10.31 28.95
C THR A 75 10.37 10.44 27.79
N ILE A 76 10.68 9.81 26.66
CA ILE A 76 9.68 9.55 25.61
C ILE A 76 8.81 8.42 26.15
N ASP A 77 7.77 8.78 26.89
CA ASP A 77 6.56 7.98 27.01
C ASP A 77 5.55 8.55 26.02
N GLY A 78 5.80 8.29 24.75
CA GLY A 78 4.97 8.76 23.64
C GLY A 78 4.24 7.57 23.05
N GLY A 79 2.99 7.38 23.47
CA GLY A 79 2.02 6.63 22.68
C GLY A 79 1.89 7.20 21.26
N PRO A 80 1.29 6.46 20.31
CA PRO A 80 1.07 6.94 18.95
C PRO A 80 0.35 8.31 18.98
N PRO A 81 0.60 9.19 17.99
CA PRO A 81 0.05 10.53 17.97
C PRO A 81 -1.48 10.46 18.16
N GLU A 82 -1.96 11.05 19.24
CA GLU A 82 -3.37 11.41 19.36
C GLU A 82 -3.64 12.42 18.24
N PHE A 83 -4.59 12.07 17.37
CA PHE A 83 -5.16 13.02 16.43
C PHE A 83 -5.93 14.02 17.28
N ASP A 84 -5.47 15.27 17.28
CA ASP A 84 -6.16 16.37 17.96
C ASP A 84 -7.40 16.69 17.11
N ASP A 85 -8.56 16.21 17.58
CA ASP A 85 -9.89 16.49 17.02
C ASP A 85 -10.23 17.97 17.27
N GLN A 86 -9.52 18.88 16.60
CA GLN A 86 -9.79 20.31 16.66
C GLN A 86 -10.87 20.65 15.63
N ASP A 87 -12.11 20.65 16.11
CA ASP A 87 -13.24 21.49 15.70
C ASP A 87 -13.23 21.91 14.21
N GLU A 88 -13.69 21.00 13.35
CA GLU A 88 -14.01 21.29 11.96
C GLU A 88 -15.15 22.31 11.87
N PHE A 89 -14.87 23.39 11.16
CA PHE A 89 -15.90 24.24 10.60
C PHE A 89 -16.52 23.45 9.43
N ASP A 90 -17.60 22.73 9.73
CA ASP A 90 -18.40 21.97 8.75
C ASP A 90 -19.07 22.93 7.75
N GLU A 91 -18.29 23.41 6.78
CA GLU A 91 -18.85 23.84 5.52
C GLU A 91 -19.13 22.56 4.73
N SER A 92 -20.37 22.08 4.78
CA SER A 92 -20.88 20.96 3.97
C SER A 92 -20.53 21.15 2.48
N HIS A 93 -19.34 20.72 2.08
CA HIS A 93 -18.89 20.68 0.71
C HIS A 93 -19.38 19.33 0.15
N ALA A 94 -20.36 19.41 -0.75
CA ALA A 94 -20.98 18.23 -1.34
C ALA A 94 -20.00 17.55 -2.31
N HIS A 95 -19.10 16.72 -1.76
CA HIS A 95 -18.30 15.77 -2.51
C HIS A 95 -19.00 14.39 -2.53
N PRO A 96 -18.72 13.54 -3.53
CA PRO A 96 -19.22 12.17 -3.54
C PRO A 96 -18.81 11.41 -2.28
N SER A 97 -19.65 10.50 -1.79
CA SER A 97 -19.27 9.59 -0.69
C SER A 97 -18.30 8.49 -1.12
N GLU A 98 -18.24 8.20 -2.43
CA GLU A 98 -17.38 7.21 -3.05
C GLU A 98 -16.61 7.85 -4.21
N GLY A 99 -15.40 7.36 -4.46
CA GLY A 99 -14.63 7.84 -5.60
C GLY A 99 -15.10 7.26 -6.95
N PRO A 100 -14.48 7.69 -8.07
CA PRO A 100 -14.84 7.26 -9.42
C PRO A 100 -14.70 5.76 -9.68
N HIS A 101 -13.97 5.03 -8.84
CA HIS A 101 -13.76 3.59 -8.92
C HIS A 101 -14.65 2.80 -7.94
N GLY A 102 -15.52 3.48 -7.18
CA GLY A 102 -16.42 2.87 -6.18
C GLY A 102 -15.71 2.46 -4.90
N GLY A 103 -14.60 3.12 -4.58
CA GLY A 103 -13.85 2.93 -3.33
C GLY A 103 -14.13 3.99 -2.28
N ASP A 104 -13.64 3.74 -1.07
CA ASP A 104 -13.73 4.65 0.07
C ASP A 104 -12.79 5.84 -0.14
N LEU A 105 -13.25 7.05 0.19
CA LEU A 105 -12.43 8.26 0.10
C LEU A 105 -11.67 8.53 1.40
N VAL A 106 -10.41 8.91 1.24
CA VAL A 106 -9.49 9.31 2.31
C VAL A 106 -9.01 10.73 2.01
N GLU A 107 -9.40 11.69 2.83
CA GLU A 107 -9.01 13.08 2.66
C GLU A 107 -7.52 13.31 2.97
N LEU A 108 -6.85 14.14 2.16
CA LEU A 108 -5.42 14.40 2.28
C LEU A 108 -5.12 15.90 2.32
N GLY A 109 -4.77 16.38 3.52
CA GLY A 109 -4.30 17.74 3.75
C GLY A 109 -5.36 18.80 3.48
N ASN A 110 -6.48 18.69 4.20
CA ASN A 110 -7.65 19.58 4.14
C ASN A 110 -8.25 19.59 2.72
N GLU A 111 -8.66 18.41 2.25
CA GLU A 111 -9.27 18.19 0.93
C GLU A 111 -8.43 18.64 -0.28
N LYS A 112 -7.15 18.98 -0.10
CA LYS A 112 -6.28 19.37 -1.23
C LYS A 112 -6.17 18.24 -2.25
N TYR A 113 -6.17 17.01 -1.75
CA TYR A 113 -6.27 15.79 -2.52
C TYR A 113 -7.21 14.83 -1.79
N HIS A 114 -7.72 13.86 -2.54
CA HIS A 114 -8.35 12.68 -1.98
C HIS A 114 -7.55 11.46 -2.41
N ALA A 115 -7.53 10.41 -1.59
CA ALA A 115 -7.11 9.10 -1.99
C ALA A 115 -8.35 8.19 -1.99
N GLU A 116 -8.65 7.56 -3.11
CA GLU A 116 -9.70 6.55 -3.18
C GLU A 116 -9.07 5.18 -2.96
N LEU A 117 -9.53 4.47 -1.93
CA LEU A 117 -9.11 3.12 -1.61
C LEU A 117 -10.13 2.13 -2.18
N THR A 118 -9.68 1.30 -3.11
CA THR A 118 -10.45 0.15 -3.60
C THR A 118 -9.75 -1.14 -3.18
N HIS A 119 -10.52 -2.17 -2.84
CA HIS A 119 -9.96 -3.47 -2.51
C HIS A 119 -10.76 -4.59 -3.18
N ASN A 120 -10.03 -5.67 -3.49
CA ASN A 120 -10.61 -6.93 -3.92
C ASN A 120 -9.95 -8.08 -3.14
N GLU A 121 -10.33 -9.33 -3.43
CA GLU A 121 -9.78 -10.50 -2.71
C GLU A 121 -8.25 -10.64 -2.81
N THR A 122 -7.61 -9.99 -3.78
CA THR A 122 -6.20 -10.17 -4.13
C THR A 122 -5.30 -9.01 -3.75
N GLY A 123 -5.87 -7.86 -3.37
CA GLY A 123 -5.07 -6.68 -3.05
C GLY A 123 -5.87 -5.39 -2.94
N ILE A 124 -5.12 -4.30 -2.80
CA ILE A 124 -5.62 -2.93 -2.68
C ILE A 124 -5.03 -2.08 -3.79
N ASP A 125 -5.87 -1.25 -4.41
CA ASP A 125 -5.47 -0.14 -5.26
C ASP A 125 -5.89 1.17 -4.61
N VAL A 126 -4.97 2.13 -4.56
CA VAL A 126 -5.22 3.51 -4.13
C VAL A 126 -5.05 4.44 -5.32
N TYR A 127 -6.05 5.26 -5.59
CA TYR A 127 -6.02 6.30 -6.62
C TYR A 127 -5.89 7.68 -5.97
N ILE A 128 -4.94 8.49 -6.41
CA ILE A 128 -4.82 9.88 -5.97
C ILE A 128 -5.74 10.73 -6.83
N LEU A 129 -6.64 11.48 -6.20
CA LEU A 129 -7.65 12.31 -6.84
C LEU A 129 -7.43 13.80 -6.53
N ASN A 130 -8.08 14.65 -7.32
CA ASN A 130 -8.14 16.08 -7.13
C ASN A 130 -8.93 16.47 -5.86
N SER A 131 -9.00 17.77 -5.57
CA SER A 131 -9.73 18.27 -4.39
C SER A 131 -11.24 18.05 -4.45
N ALA A 132 -11.78 17.63 -5.59
CA ALA A 132 -13.20 17.34 -5.73
C ALA A 132 -13.52 15.84 -5.69
N ALA A 133 -12.51 14.97 -5.50
CA ALA A 133 -12.62 13.52 -5.56
C ALA A 133 -13.23 12.99 -6.88
N THR A 134 -13.00 13.67 -8.00
CA THR A 134 -13.65 13.34 -9.29
C THR A 134 -12.69 12.94 -10.40
N GLU A 135 -11.43 13.36 -10.31
CA GLU A 135 -10.43 13.11 -11.35
C GLU A 135 -9.12 12.66 -10.71
N GLU A 136 -8.46 11.71 -11.36
CA GLU A 136 -7.14 11.23 -10.97
C GLU A 136 -6.03 12.28 -11.17
N VAL A 137 -5.07 12.27 -10.26
CA VAL A 137 -3.91 13.18 -10.26
C VAL A 137 -2.62 12.38 -10.16
N ALA A 138 -1.88 12.33 -11.26
CA ALA A 138 -0.58 11.69 -11.31
C ALA A 138 0.48 12.44 -10.47
N ILE A 139 1.08 11.77 -9.48
CA ILE A 139 2.09 12.32 -8.59
C ILE A 139 3.46 11.68 -8.80
N LYS A 140 4.52 12.40 -8.45
CA LYS A 140 5.89 11.87 -8.44
C LYS A 140 6.21 11.22 -7.11
N ALA A 141 5.71 10.00 -6.90
CA ALA A 141 6.03 9.16 -5.75
C ALA A 141 6.32 7.74 -6.19
N ALA A 142 7.30 7.09 -5.55
CA ALA A 142 7.61 5.68 -5.82
C ALA A 142 6.64 4.73 -5.10
N SER A 143 6.11 5.19 -3.96
CA SER A 143 5.19 4.44 -3.12
C SER A 143 4.42 5.34 -2.17
N LEU A 144 3.40 4.76 -1.54
CA LEU A 144 2.71 5.31 -0.37
C LEU A 144 2.60 4.23 0.72
N THR A 145 2.23 4.62 1.93
CA THR A 145 2.11 3.69 3.07
C THR A 145 0.69 3.72 3.64
N ILE A 146 0.13 2.55 3.90
CA ILE A 146 -1.08 2.38 4.71
C ILE A 146 -0.67 1.73 6.03
N SER A 147 -1.05 2.33 7.15
CA SER A 147 -0.83 1.78 8.50
C SER A 147 -2.16 1.48 9.14
N LEU A 148 -2.45 0.22 9.42
CA LEU A 148 -3.72 -0.23 10.01
C LEU A 148 -3.50 -0.78 11.42
N LYS A 149 -4.38 -0.40 12.33
CA LYS A 149 -4.50 -0.96 13.68
C LYS A 149 -5.55 -2.07 13.66
N HIS A 150 -5.12 -3.27 14.02
CA HIS A 150 -6.01 -4.42 14.18
C HIS A 150 -5.56 -5.22 15.41
N ASP A 151 -6.49 -5.61 16.29
CA ASP A 151 -6.21 -6.29 17.56
C ASP A 151 -5.14 -5.59 18.42
N GLY A 152 -5.18 -4.25 18.47
CA GLY A 152 -4.22 -3.46 19.23
C GLY A 152 -2.79 -3.41 18.64
N LYS A 153 -2.58 -3.97 17.44
CA LYS A 153 -1.29 -3.94 16.74
C LYS A 153 -1.38 -3.10 15.48
N VAL A 154 -0.42 -2.19 15.31
CA VAL A 154 -0.25 -1.41 14.07
C VAL A 154 0.61 -2.20 13.10
N ASN A 155 0.16 -2.31 11.86
CA ASN A 155 0.90 -2.93 10.76
C ASN A 155 0.94 -1.93 9.60
N SER A 156 2.12 -1.70 9.04
CA SER A 156 2.32 -0.77 7.93
C SER A 156 2.67 -1.53 6.66
N PHE A 157 2.07 -1.11 5.55
CA PHE A 157 2.16 -1.76 4.26
C PHE A 157 2.48 -0.71 3.21
N GLU A 158 3.46 -1.01 2.37
CA GLU A 158 3.88 -0.13 1.28
C GLU A 158 3.15 -0.50 -0.01
N LEU A 159 2.51 0.46 -0.65
CA LEU A 159 1.87 0.31 -1.95
C LEU A 159 2.78 0.96 -2.99
N GLN A 160 3.18 0.18 -3.99
CA GLN A 160 4.11 0.63 -5.02
C GLN A 160 3.35 1.39 -6.11
N ALA A 161 4.00 2.41 -6.70
CA ALA A 161 3.49 3.09 -7.87
C ALA A 161 3.14 2.08 -8.98
N ASN A 162 1.91 2.14 -9.49
CA ASN A 162 1.40 1.31 -10.56
C ASN A 162 0.71 2.19 -11.62
N PRO A 163 1.51 2.90 -12.45
CA PRO A 163 1.00 3.95 -13.32
C PRO A 163 -0.07 3.46 -14.29
N GLN A 164 -1.05 4.32 -14.55
CA GLN A 164 -2.06 4.15 -15.58
C GLN A 164 -1.51 4.52 -16.97
N THR A 165 -2.27 4.19 -18.01
CA THR A 165 -1.80 4.34 -19.41
C THR A 165 -1.60 5.81 -19.81
N ASP A 166 -2.37 6.70 -19.21
CA ASP A 166 -2.38 8.14 -19.41
C ASP A 166 -1.50 8.91 -18.40
N ASP A 167 -0.88 8.20 -17.44
CA ASP A 167 0.04 8.82 -16.50
C ASP A 167 1.30 9.35 -17.20
N PRO A 168 1.74 10.59 -16.89
CA PRO A 168 3.02 11.10 -17.37
C PRO A 168 4.20 10.25 -16.89
N SER A 169 5.23 10.14 -17.72
CA SER A 169 6.43 9.35 -17.40
C SER A 169 7.06 9.75 -16.05
N GLY A 170 7.29 8.76 -15.20
CA GLY A 170 7.87 8.95 -13.87
C GLY A 170 6.88 9.47 -12.81
N LYS A 171 5.58 9.44 -13.11
CA LYS A 171 4.48 9.70 -12.18
C LYS A 171 3.50 8.53 -12.18
N SER A 172 2.64 8.51 -11.17
CA SER A 172 1.59 7.51 -11.00
C SER A 172 0.37 8.18 -10.37
N SER A 173 -0.81 7.96 -10.91
CA SER A 173 -2.08 8.26 -10.23
C SER A 173 -2.50 7.12 -9.29
N ARG A 174 -2.10 5.88 -9.61
CA ARG A 174 -2.45 4.67 -8.85
C ARG A 174 -1.27 4.04 -8.12
N PHE A 175 -1.55 3.47 -6.94
CA PHE A 175 -0.60 2.71 -6.13
C PHE A 175 -1.24 1.39 -5.70
N SER A 176 -0.49 0.30 -5.79
CA SER A 176 -1.05 -1.04 -5.62
C SER A 176 -0.23 -1.89 -4.67
N THR A 177 -0.89 -2.80 -3.97
CA THR A 177 -0.24 -3.91 -3.28
C THR A 177 -1.03 -5.20 -3.46
N GLY A 178 -0.31 -6.30 -3.67
CA GLY A 178 -0.87 -7.65 -3.69
C GLY A 178 -0.80 -8.34 -2.32
N GLU A 179 -0.76 -7.57 -1.22
CA GLU A 179 -0.75 -8.12 0.14
C GLU A 179 -2.15 -8.68 0.49
N PRO A 180 -2.33 -10.01 0.52
CA PRO A 180 -3.66 -10.61 0.67
C PRO A 180 -4.23 -10.42 2.08
N SER A 181 -3.38 -10.04 3.04
CA SER A 181 -3.82 -9.76 4.41
C SER A 181 -4.49 -8.41 4.57
N LEU A 182 -4.31 -7.50 3.61
CA LEU A 182 -4.74 -6.11 3.71
C LEU A 182 -6.25 -5.91 3.49
N PRO A 183 -6.86 -6.46 2.42
CA PRO A 183 -8.31 -6.37 2.20
C PRO A 183 -9.11 -6.92 3.39
N LYS A 184 -8.71 -8.11 3.88
CA LYS A 184 -9.37 -8.75 5.03
C LYS A 184 -9.35 -7.89 6.29
N ARG A 185 -8.27 -7.15 6.54
CA ARG A 185 -8.17 -6.26 7.71
C ARG A 185 -9.15 -5.09 7.59
N LEU A 186 -9.30 -4.53 6.39
CA LEU A 186 -10.28 -3.48 6.14
C LEU A 186 -11.70 -4.02 6.31
N ASP A 187 -12.02 -5.19 5.72
CA ASP A 187 -13.31 -5.86 5.92
C ASP A 187 -13.63 -6.14 7.41
N GLU A 188 -12.61 -6.33 8.24
CA GLU A 188 -12.71 -6.55 9.69
C GLU A 188 -12.77 -5.24 10.49
N GLY A 189 -12.84 -4.08 9.83
CA GLY A 189 -12.96 -2.76 10.45
C GLY A 189 -11.64 -2.17 10.95
N ALA A 190 -10.50 -2.59 10.40
CA ALA A 190 -9.21 -2.02 10.81
C ALA A 190 -9.10 -0.55 10.39
N GLU A 191 -8.97 0.31 11.39
CA GLU A 191 -8.76 1.74 11.18
C GLU A 191 -7.27 2.08 11.12
N GLY A 192 -6.93 3.24 10.55
CA GLY A 192 -5.58 3.73 10.58
C GLY A 192 -5.35 4.95 9.73
N ALA A 193 -4.22 4.98 9.02
CA ALA A 193 -3.82 6.14 8.25
C ALA A 193 -3.13 5.76 6.93
N LEU A 194 -3.45 6.51 5.88
CA LEU A 194 -2.73 6.52 4.62
C LEU A 194 -1.76 7.70 4.62
N THR A 195 -0.52 7.49 4.19
CA THR A 195 0.50 8.54 4.09
C THR A 195 1.19 8.50 2.73
N VAL A 196 1.26 9.67 2.09
CA VAL A 196 1.87 9.85 0.77
C VAL A 196 2.70 11.13 0.71
N ASN A 197 3.80 11.11 -0.03
CA ASN A 197 4.62 12.30 -0.29
C ASN A 197 4.30 12.85 -1.68
N ILE A 198 3.86 14.11 -1.74
CA ILE A 198 3.56 14.82 -2.99
C ILE A 198 4.40 16.09 -2.99
N ASP A 199 5.26 16.22 -4.01
CA ASP A 199 6.16 17.37 -4.20
C ASP A 199 7.00 17.72 -2.94
N GLY A 200 7.45 16.70 -2.23
CA GLY A 200 8.29 16.85 -1.02
C GLY A 200 7.52 17.19 0.25
N LYS A 201 6.18 17.25 0.20
CA LYS A 201 5.31 17.39 1.39
C LYS A 201 4.62 16.06 1.69
N SER A 202 4.63 15.66 2.97
CA SER A 202 3.86 14.52 3.46
C SER A 202 2.40 14.93 3.66
N PHE A 203 1.50 14.08 3.19
CA PHE A 203 0.07 14.17 3.40
C PHE A 203 -0.37 12.88 4.09
N THR A 204 -1.23 13.00 5.10
CA THR A 204 -1.76 11.88 5.86
C THR A 204 -3.27 12.03 5.96
N GLY A 205 -3.99 10.94 5.74
CA GLY A 205 -5.44 10.86 5.83
C GLY A 205 -5.87 9.67 6.65
N LYS A 206 -7.01 9.79 7.34
CA LYS A 206 -7.58 8.72 8.16
C LYS A 206 -8.19 7.65 7.26
N VAL A 207 -7.94 6.39 7.59
CA VAL A 207 -8.62 5.24 6.98
C VAL A 207 -9.58 4.72 8.05
N ALA A 208 -10.88 4.89 7.83
CA ALA A 208 -11.92 4.39 8.70
C ALA A 208 -13.15 4.01 7.86
N HIS A 209 -13.88 3.00 8.29
CA HIS A 209 -15.19 2.67 7.73
C HIS A 209 -16.23 3.48 8.52
N ASP A 210 -16.64 4.63 8.00
CA ASP A 210 -17.77 5.33 8.59
C ASP A 210 -19.04 4.52 8.34
N HIS A 211 -19.64 4.06 9.43
CA HIS A 211 -20.99 3.51 9.44
C HIS A 211 -22.05 4.60 9.74
N ASP A 212 -21.67 5.87 9.73
CA ASP A 212 -22.57 6.98 10.07
C ASP A 212 -23.44 7.36 8.87
N HIS A 213 -24.46 6.53 8.64
CA HIS A 213 -25.76 7.01 8.19
C HIS A 213 -26.67 7.22 9.39
N ASP A 214 -26.37 8.20 10.23
CA ASP A 214 -27.37 8.77 11.14
C ASP A 214 -27.58 10.26 10.80
N HIS A 215 -28.39 10.49 9.78
CA HIS A 215 -29.09 11.76 9.64
C HIS A 215 -30.24 11.80 10.64
N ASP A 216 -29.93 11.98 11.92
CA ASP A 216 -30.96 12.37 12.90
C ASP A 216 -31.20 13.87 12.76
N HIS A 217 -31.98 14.24 11.75
CA HIS A 217 -32.60 15.57 11.70
C HIS A 217 -33.70 15.62 12.75
N GLU A 218 -33.33 15.83 14.01
CA GLU A 218 -34.28 16.27 15.03
C GLU A 218 -34.86 17.62 14.59
N GLY A 219 -36.13 17.59 14.23
CA GLY A 219 -36.87 18.74 13.74
C GLY A 219 -36.88 19.88 14.75
N HIS A 220 -36.28 21.00 14.38
CA HIS A 220 -36.54 22.28 15.01
C HIS A 220 -37.81 22.89 14.42
N ASP A 221 -38.95 22.61 15.06
CA ASP A 221 -40.15 23.43 14.93
C ASP A 221 -39.84 24.82 15.51
N HIS A 222 -39.95 25.86 14.68
CA HIS A 222 -39.92 27.24 15.12
C HIS A 222 -41.36 27.74 15.31
N ASP A 223 -41.71 28.06 16.55
CA ASP A 223 -42.91 28.85 16.95
C ASP A 223 -42.83 30.31 16.49
#